data_AF-A0A1H3L0L4-F1
#
_entry.id   AF-A0A1H3L0L4-F1
#
_cell.length_a   1.000
_cell.length_b   1.000
_cell.length_c   1.000
_cell.angle_alpha   90.00
_cell.angle_beta   90.00
_cell.angle_gamma   90.00
#
_symmetry.space_group_name_H-M   'P 1'
#
loop_
_entity.id
_entity.type
_entity.pdbx_description
1 polymer ?
#
loop_
_entity_poly.entity_id
_entity_poly.type
_entity_poly.pdbx_seq_one_letter_code
_entity_poly.pdbx_strand_id
1 'polypeptide(L)'
;MTQQYLVGELSLRLAQLEAAADPTAVGRVARLRREVEATPPSALGPAVARAIRLADELCWDSVHRGDVSAFDGHAAWAAELHEFAACAGLLDREVRR
;
A
#
# COMPACT_ATOMS: atom_id res chain seq x y z
N MET A 1 0.98 16.18 11.79
CA MET A 1 2.04 15.26 11.31
C MET A 1 2.87 15.99 10.27
N THR A 2 4.19 15.75 10.23
CA THR A 2 5.03 16.30 9.16
C THR A 2 4.92 15.40 7.92
N GLN A 3 5.21 15.99 6.77
CA GLN A 3 5.27 15.27 5.49
C GLN A 3 6.34 14.17 5.49
N GLN A 4 7.48 14.39 6.15
CA GLN A 4 8.53 13.38 6.30
C GLN A 4 8.11 12.22 7.21
N TYR A 5 7.33 12.48 8.26
CA TYR A 5 6.75 11.42 9.08
C TYR A 5 5.83 10.53 8.26
N LEU A 6 4.98 11.11 7.41
CA LEU A 6 4.09 10.35 6.51
C LEU A 6 4.84 9.44 5.53
N VAL A 7 5.93 9.93 4.94
CA VAL A 7 6.78 9.08 4.07
C VAL A 7 7.35 7.91 4.87
N GLY A 8 7.95 8.17 6.03
CA GLY A 8 8.55 7.11 6.85
C GLY A 8 7.53 6.07 7.33
N GLU A 9 6.36 6.54 7.78
CA GLU A 9 5.27 5.70 8.29
C GLU A 9 4.66 4.80 7.20
N LEU A 10 4.56 5.30 5.96
CA LEU A 10 4.15 4.53 4.79
C LEU A 10 5.25 3.53 4.37
N SER A 11 6.51 3.96 4.33
CA SER A 11 7.64 3.08 4.00
C SER A 11 7.78 1.92 4.99
N LEU A 12 7.55 2.17 6.28
CA LEU A 12 7.57 1.14 7.32
C LEU A 12 6.50 0.08 7.10
N ARG A 13 5.25 0.49 6.82
CA ARG A 13 4.15 -0.43 6.49
C ARG A 13 4.45 -1.26 5.24
N LEU A 14 5.01 -0.62 4.21
CA LEU A 14 5.40 -1.34 2.99
C LEU A 14 6.54 -2.33 3.25
N ALA A 15 7.48 -2.02 4.14
CA ALA A 15 8.54 -2.95 4.52
C ALA A 15 8.01 -4.14 5.33
N GLN A 16 7.05 -3.92 6.23
CA GLN A 16 6.39 -4.99 6.98
C GLN A 16 5.61 -5.92 6.05
N LEU A 17 4.90 -5.35 5.06
CA LEU A 17 4.26 -6.14 4.02
C LEU A 17 5.29 -6.90 3.19
N GLU A 18 6.37 -6.27 2.75
CA GLU A 18 7.43 -6.93 1.97
C GLU A 18 7.96 -8.18 2.70
N ALA A 19 8.10 -8.11 4.02
CA ALA A 19 8.55 -9.23 4.84
C ALA A 19 7.50 -10.35 5.00
N ALA A 20 6.20 -10.03 4.94
CA ALA A 20 5.10 -10.98 5.06
C ALA A 20 4.57 -11.50 3.70
N ALA A 21 4.95 -10.83 2.61
CA ALA A 21 4.46 -11.08 1.27
C ALA A 21 4.95 -12.41 0.71
N ASP A 22 4.08 -13.06 -0.06
CA ASP A 22 4.45 -14.24 -0.85
C ASP A 22 5.49 -13.88 -1.95
N PRO A 23 6.19 -14.86 -2.54
CA PRO A 23 7.21 -14.62 -3.57
C PRO A 23 6.71 -13.88 -4.82
N THR A 24 5.42 -13.94 -5.12
CA THR A 24 4.80 -13.24 -6.25
C THR A 24 4.47 -11.78 -5.95
N ALA A 25 4.24 -11.47 -4.67
CA ALA A 25 3.91 -10.15 -4.19
C ALA A 25 5.15 -9.32 -3.80
N VAL A 26 6.17 -9.96 -3.22
CA VAL A 26 7.34 -9.29 -2.61
C VAL A 26 8.03 -8.29 -3.55
N GLY A 27 8.22 -8.64 -4.82
CA GLY A 27 8.88 -7.76 -5.80
C GLY A 27 8.08 -6.50 -6.13
N ARG A 28 6.74 -6.60 -6.17
CA ARG A 28 5.84 -5.47 -6.43
C ARG A 28 5.80 -4.53 -5.23
N VAL A 29 5.76 -5.09 -4.03
CA VAL A 29 5.79 -4.33 -2.77
C VAL A 29 7.13 -3.61 -2.58
N ALA A 30 8.26 -4.31 -2.80
CA ALA A 30 9.59 -3.74 -2.71
C ALA A 30 9.83 -2.59 -3.72
N ARG A 31 9.26 -2.70 -4.93
CA ARG A 31 9.28 -1.62 -5.91
C ARG A 31 8.50 -0.41 -5.41
N LEU A 32 7.28 -0.61 -4.94
CA LEU A 32 6.43 0.46 -4.45
C LEU A 32 7.05 1.18 -3.24
N ARG A 33 7.68 0.44 -2.31
CA ARG A 33 8.41 1.03 -1.19
C ARG A 33 9.51 1.98 -1.65
N ARG A 34 10.34 1.54 -2.60
CA ARG A 34 11.39 2.39 -3.19
C ARG A 34 10.82 3.63 -3.89
N GLU A 35 9.68 3.48 -4.56
CA GLU A 35 8.98 4.63 -5.15
C GLU A 35 8.54 5.63 -4.08
N VAL A 36 7.95 5.18 -2.97
CA VAL A 36 7.54 6.04 -1.84
C VAL A 36 8.75 6.77 -1.24
N GLU A 37 9.83 6.04 -0.98
CA GLU A 37 11.06 6.60 -0.39
C GLU A 37 11.71 7.67 -1.28
N ALA A 38 11.60 7.53 -2.60
CA ALA A 38 12.14 8.47 -3.59
C ALA A 38 11.18 9.62 -3.95
N THR A 39 9.92 9.55 -3.53
CA THR A 39 8.88 10.49 -3.95
C THR A 39 8.90 11.74 -3.07
N PRO A 40 8.78 12.96 -3.65
CA PRO A 40 8.64 14.17 -2.84
C PRO A 40 7.33 14.11 -2.05
N PRO A 41 7.26 14.69 -0.84
CA PRO A 41 6.08 14.53 0.00
C PRO A 41 4.75 15.05 -0.59
N SER A 42 4.80 15.93 -1.58
CA SER A 42 3.62 16.38 -2.34
C SER A 42 2.96 15.27 -3.18
N ALA A 43 3.69 14.19 -3.47
CA ALA A 43 3.22 13.07 -4.28
C ALA A 43 2.89 11.81 -3.44
N LEU A 44 2.77 11.96 -2.11
CA LEU A 44 2.32 10.91 -1.20
C LEU A 44 0.92 10.39 -1.51
N GLY A 45 -0.05 11.27 -1.81
CA GLY A 45 -1.42 10.85 -2.16
C GLY A 45 -1.47 9.90 -3.37
N PRO A 46 -0.88 10.27 -4.52
CA PRO A 46 -0.74 9.36 -5.66
C PRO A 46 -0.01 8.05 -5.36
N ALA A 47 1.00 8.07 -4.46
CA ALA A 47 1.72 6.87 -4.06
C ALA A 47 0.85 5.93 -3.22
N VAL A 48 0.06 6.48 -2.29
CA VAL A 48 -0.95 5.73 -1.52
C VAL A 48 -2.01 5.13 -2.43
N ALA A 49 -2.51 5.87 -3.42
CA ALA A 49 -3.47 5.34 -4.38
C ALA A 49 -2.92 4.16 -5.20
N ARG A 50 -1.62 4.16 -5.52
CA ARG A 50 -0.96 2.99 -6.14
C ARG A 50 -0.83 1.83 -5.15
N ALA A 51 -0.54 2.11 -3.89
CA ALA A 51 -0.46 1.10 -2.84
C ALA A 51 -1.80 0.38 -2.63
N ILE A 52 -2.91 1.12 -2.59
CA ILE A 52 -4.26 0.56 -2.47
C ILE A 52 -4.60 -0.31 -3.68
N ARG A 53 -4.29 0.15 -4.91
CA ARG A 53 -4.50 -0.66 -6.12
C ARG A 53 -3.67 -1.94 -6.13
N LEU A 54 -2.41 -1.87 -5.69
CA LEU A 54 -1.59 -3.06 -5.55
C LEU A 54 -2.20 -4.04 -4.55
N ALA A 55 -2.75 -3.56 -3.43
CA ALA A 55 -3.45 -4.39 -2.46
C ALA A 55 -4.65 -5.12 -3.07
N ASP A 56 -5.48 -4.40 -3.83
CA ASP A 56 -6.62 -4.98 -4.53
C ASP A 56 -6.18 -6.05 -5.55
N GLU A 57 -5.17 -5.76 -6.36
CA GLU A 57 -4.60 -6.73 -7.31
C GLU A 57 -4.09 -8.00 -6.60
N LEU A 58 -3.40 -7.85 -5.46
CA LEU A 58 -2.90 -8.98 -4.66
C LEU A 58 -4.02 -9.80 -4.01
N CYS A 59 -5.10 -9.16 -3.57
CA CYS A 59 -6.29 -9.85 -3.09
C CYS A 59 -6.91 -10.70 -4.20
N TRP A 60 -7.07 -10.13 -5.41
CA TRP A 60 -7.57 -10.88 -6.56
C TRP A 60 -6.64 -12.02 -6.96
N ASP A 61 -5.32 -11.82 -6.98
CA ASP A 61 -4.34 -12.87 -7.27
C ASP A 61 -4.48 -14.05 -6.29
N SER A 62 -4.67 -13.77 -5.00
CA SER A 62 -4.92 -14.80 -3.98
C SER A 62 -6.24 -15.54 -4.21
N VAL A 63 -7.32 -14.83 -4.56
CA VAL A 63 -8.62 -15.45 -4.90
C VAL A 63 -8.49 -16.37 -6.10
N HIS A 64 -7.83 -15.95 -7.18
CA HIS A 64 -7.65 -16.77 -8.39
C HIS A 64 -6.84 -18.04 -8.12
N ARG A 65 -5.92 -18.00 -7.14
CA ARG A 65 -5.11 -19.15 -6.73
C ARG A 65 -5.78 -20.02 -5.66
N GLY A 66 -6.90 -19.58 -5.10
CA GLY A 66 -7.57 -20.24 -3.97
C GLY A 66 -6.77 -20.16 -2.66
N ASP A 67 -5.87 -19.20 -2.52
CA ASP A 67 -5.02 -19.02 -1.34
C ASP A 67 -5.69 -18.08 -0.33
N VAL A 68 -6.46 -18.66 0.59
CA VAL A 68 -7.20 -17.91 1.62
C VAL A 68 -6.25 -17.22 2.60
N SER A 69 -5.13 -17.85 2.95
CA SER A 69 -4.18 -17.27 3.91
C SER A 69 -3.50 -16.03 3.32
N ALA A 70 -3.12 -16.08 2.04
CA ALA A 70 -2.58 -14.93 1.35
C ALA A 70 -3.64 -13.83 1.18
N PHE A 71 -4.89 -14.20 0.88
CA PHE A 71 -5.99 -13.23 0.81
C PHE A 71 -6.20 -12.50 2.14
N ASP A 72 -6.29 -13.22 3.26
CA ASP A 72 -6.49 -12.62 4.59
C ASP A 72 -5.36 -11.65 4.94
N GLY A 73 -4.10 -12.02 4.64
CA GLY A 73 -2.94 -11.16 4.83
C GLY A 73 -3.00 -9.88 3.97
N HIS A 74 -3.31 -10.02 2.68
CA HIS A 74 -3.43 -8.89 1.75
C HIS A 74 -4.59 -7.96 2.12
N ALA A 75 -5.74 -8.52 2.54
CA ALA A 75 -6.92 -7.78 2.94
C ALA A 75 -6.72 -7.00 4.25
N ALA A 76 -6.07 -7.61 5.25
CA ALA A 76 -5.71 -6.94 6.48
C ALA A 76 -4.78 -5.75 6.22
N TRP A 77 -3.75 -5.94 5.39
CA TRP A 77 -2.87 -4.86 4.98
C TRP A 77 -3.61 -3.75 4.22
N ALA A 78 -4.50 -4.11 3.29
CA ALA A 78 -5.32 -3.14 2.56
C ALA A 78 -6.14 -2.26 3.52
N ALA A 79 -6.71 -2.87 4.57
CA ALA A 79 -7.46 -2.15 5.59
C ALA A 79 -6.58 -1.18 6.39
N GLU A 80 -5.42 -1.63 6.88
CA GLU A 80 -4.47 -0.78 7.61
C GLU A 80 -3.95 0.39 6.77
N LEU A 81 -3.65 0.13 5.49
CA LEU A 81 -3.20 1.16 4.54
C LEU A 81 -4.31 2.18 4.30
N HIS A 82 -5.55 1.72 4.12
CA HIS A 82 -6.70 2.60 3.93
C HIS A 82 -6.97 3.47 5.16
N GLU A 83 -6.90 2.90 6.37
CA GLU A 83 -7.03 3.64 7.62
C GLU A 83 -5.94 4.70 7.77
N PHE A 84 -4.67 4.33 7.53
CA PHE A 84 -3.56 5.28 7.51
C PHE A 84 -3.82 6.42 6.53
N ALA A 85 -4.19 6.09 5.29
CA ALA A 85 -4.46 7.06 4.24
C ALA A 85 -5.60 8.03 4.59
N ALA A 86 -6.68 7.50 5.18
CA ALA A 86 -7.82 8.29 5.62
C ALA A 86 -7.42 9.25 6.74
N CYS A 87 -6.73 8.76 7.77
CA CYS A 87 -6.24 9.57 8.90
C CYS A 87 -5.21 10.62 8.46
N ALA A 88 -4.40 10.31 7.46
CA ALA A 88 -3.39 11.20 6.90
C ALA A 88 -3.97 12.24 5.92
N GLY A 89 -5.26 12.14 5.54
CA GLY A 89 -5.85 12.98 4.50
C GLY A 89 -5.23 12.76 3.12
N LEU A 90 -4.73 11.54 2.84
CA LEU A 90 -4.06 11.16 1.60
C LEU A 90 -4.97 10.45 0.60
N LEU A 91 -6.19 10.06 1.03
CA LEU A 91 -7.23 9.60 0.12
C LEU A 91 -7.72 10.80 -0.70
N ASP A 92 -7.45 10.77 -2.00
CA ASP A 92 -7.96 11.77 -2.92
C ASP A 92 -9.50 11.74 -2.84
N ARG A 93 -10.12 12.87 -2.47
CA ARG A 93 -11.54 13.04 -2.78
C ARG A 93 -11.58 13.09 -4.29
N GLU A 94 -12.11 12.06 -4.93
CA GLU A 94 -12.38 12.05 -6.36
C GLU A 94 -12.90 13.43 -6.77
N VAL A 95 -12.08 14.21 -7.49
CA VAL A 95 -12.60 15.27 -8.33
C VAL A 95 -13.42 14.55 -9.38
N ARG A 96 -14.72 14.41 -9.12
CA ARG A 96 -15.73 14.03 -10.11
C ARG A 96 -15.43 14.84 -11.37
N ARG A 97 -15.03 14.16 -12.43
CA ARG A 97 -15.12 14.68 -13.80
C ARG A 97 -16.19 13.89 -14.53
#